data_AF-A0A967WZ77-F1
#
_entry.id   AF-A0A967WZ77-F1
#
_cell.length_a   1.000
_cell.length_b   1.000
_cell.length_c   1.000
_cell.angle_alpha   90.00
_cell.angle_beta   90.00
_cell.angle_gamma   90.00
#
_symmetry.space_group_name_H-M   'P 1'
#
loop_
_entity.id
_entity.type
_entity.pdbx_description
1 polymer ?
#
loop_
_entity_poly.entity_id
_entity_poly.type
_entity_poly.pdbx_seq_one_letter_code
_entity_poly.pdbx_strand_id
1 'polypeptide(L)' 'MPIVLSLPELGDLGQVGAIDVDARTGDLLSSPAAQERIIQHARRLYTGATLPAE' A
#
# COMPACT_ATOMS: atom_id res chain seq x y z
N MET A 1 8.56 -3.94 -6.84
CA MET A 1 7.97 -4.88 -5.86
C MET A 1 6.59 -4.38 -5.43
N PRO A 2 5.54 -5.20 -5.43
CA PRO A 2 4.20 -4.76 -5.03
C PRO A 2 4.11 -4.54 -3.50
N ILE A 3 3.32 -3.56 -3.09
CA ILE A 3 2.96 -3.32 -1.68
C ILE A 3 1.46 -3.62 -1.54
N VAL A 4 1.13 -4.54 -0.64
CA VAL A 4 -0.23 -4.97 -0.33
C VAL A 4 -0.60 -4.49 1.07
N LEU A 5 -1.83 -3.99 1.22
CA LEU A 5 -2.41 -3.68 2.52
C LEU A 5 -3.21 -4.89 2.99
N SER A 6 -2.92 -5.35 4.21
CA SER A 6 -3.64 -6.47 4.83
C SER A 6 -4.02 -6.10 6.25
N LEU A 7 -5.19 -6.56 6.70
CA LEU A 7 -5.67 -6.39 8.07
C LEU A 7 -5.77 -7.75 8.78
N PRO A 8 -5.48 -7.85 10.08
CA PRO A 8 -5.50 -9.12 10.80
C PRO A 8 -6.81 -9.92 10.66
N GLU A 9 -7.95 -9.25 10.63
CA GLU A 9 -9.27 -9.90 10.59
C GLU A 9 -9.90 -9.95 9.19
N LEU A 10 -9.44 -9.09 8.28
CA LEU A 10 -10.01 -8.98 6.92
C LEU A 10 -9.12 -9.61 5.84
N GLY A 11 -7.89 -10.00 6.18
CA GLY A 11 -6.92 -10.50 5.23
C GLY A 11 -6.41 -9.40 4.29
N ASP A 12 -6.04 -9.80 3.08
CA ASP A 12 -5.50 -8.89 2.06
C ASP A 12 -6.59 -7.97 1.50
N LEU A 13 -6.47 -6.67 1.75
CA LEU A 13 -7.36 -5.64 1.21
C LEU A 13 -6.99 -5.22 -0.21
N GLY A 14 -5.77 -5.55 -0.66
CA GLY A 14 -5.31 -5.32 -2.02
C GLY A 14 -4.05 -4.47 -2.14
N GLN A 15 -3.61 -4.27 -3.39
CA GLN A 15 -2.36 -3.57 -3.69
C GLN A 15 -2.52 -2.04 -3.55
N VAL A 16 -1.69 -1.42 -2.70
CA VAL A 16 -1.65 0.04 -2.50
C VAL A 16 -0.64 0.75 -3.39
N GLY A 17 0.33 0.00 -3.93
CA GLY A 17 1.31 0.53 -4.86
C GLY A 17 2.44 -0.45 -5.16
N ALA A 18 3.56 0.08 -5.63
CA ALA A 18 4.79 -0.65 -5.84
C ALA A 18 5.98 0.23 -5.44
N ILE A 19 7.03 -0.41 -4.95
CA ILE A 19 8.32 0.23 -4.67
C ILE A 19 9.38 -0.32 -5.63
N ASP A 20 10.16 0.58 -6.20
CA ASP A 20 11.33 0.21 -6.96
C ASP A 20 12.45 -0.16 -5.99
N VAL A 21 13.17 -1.23 -6.29
CA VAL A 21 14.26 -1.72 -5.46
C VAL A 21 15.48 -1.84 -6.34
N ASP A 22 16.58 -1.25 -5.92
CA ASP A 22 17.87 -1.53 -6.56
C ASP A 22 18.22 -2.99 -6.29
N ALA A 23 18.20 -3.81 -7.34
CA ALA A 23 18.43 -5.25 -7.21
C ALA A 23 19.88 -5.61 -6.82
N ARG A 24 20.82 -4.66 -6.93
CA ARG A 24 22.23 -4.84 -6.55
C ARG A 24 22.46 -4.51 -5.08
N THR A 25 21.85 -3.45 -4.57
CA THR A 25 22.08 -2.98 -3.18
C THR A 25 20.98 -3.34 -2.22
N GLY A 26 19.77 -3.60 -2.72
CA GLY A 26 18.56 -3.76 -1.91
C GLY A 26 17.94 -2.42 -1.48
N ASP A 27 18.47 -1.30 -1.96
CA ASP A 27 17.96 0.02 -1.58
C ASP A 27 16.56 0.25 -2.16
N LEU A 28 15.69 0.81 -1.32
CA LEU A 28 14.34 1.19 -1.69
C LEU A 28 14.36 2.54 -2.38
N LEU A 29 14.03 2.54 -3.66
CA LEU A 29 13.92 3.74 -4.48
C LEU A 29 12.49 4.27 -4.36
N SER A 30 12.26 5.18 -3.42
CA SER A 30 10.97 5.87 -3.27
C SER A 30 11.16 7.38 -3.18
N SER A 31 10.41 8.13 -4.00
CA SER A 31 10.30 9.57 -3.82
C SER A 31 9.25 9.91 -2.74
N PRO A 32 9.36 11.07 -2.06
CA PRO A 32 8.34 11.51 -1.11
C PRO A 32 6.93 11.55 -1.72
N ALA A 33 6.83 11.96 -2.99
CA ALA A 33 5.56 11.97 -3.72
C ALA A 33 5.00 10.56 -3.95
N ALA A 34 5.85 9.56 -4.19
CA ALA A 34 5.41 8.17 -4.31
C ALA A 34 4.90 7.62 -2.98
N GLN A 35 5.60 7.94 -1.88
CA GLN A 35 5.20 7.54 -0.53
C GLN A 35 3.85 8.15 -0.14
N GLU A 36 3.64 9.44 -0.40
CA GLU A 36 2.35 10.12 -0.15
C GLU A 36 1.21 9.41 -0.91
N ARG A 37 1.42 9.05 -2.19
CA ARG A 37 0.41 8.33 -2.98
C ARG A 37 0.06 6.97 -2.38
N ILE A 38 1.05 6.20 -1.93
CA ILE A 38 0.84 4.90 -1.29
C ILE A 38 0.01 5.07 -0.01
N ILE A 39 0.34 6.07 0.82
CA ILE A 39 -0.37 6.35 2.07
C ILE A 39 -1.83 6.75 1.79
N GLN A 40 -2.06 7.65 0.84
CA GLN A 40 -3.40 8.10 0.49
C GLN A 40 -4.24 6.95 -0.08
N HIS A 41 -3.66 6.07 -0.88
CA HIS A 41 -4.35 4.89 -1.39
C HIS A 41 -4.69 3.90 -0.27
N ALA A 42 -3.75 3.63 0.64
CA ALA A 42 -3.99 2.77 1.79
C ALA A 42 -5.14 3.27 2.67
N ARG A 43 -5.20 4.59 2.92
CA ARG A 43 -6.30 5.21 3.69
C ARG A 43 -7.66 5.02 3.01
N ARG A 44 -7.72 5.17 1.68
CA ARG A 44 -8.95 4.95 0.91
C ARG A 44 -9.41 3.50 0.98
N LEU A 45 -8.49 2.55 0.80
CA LEU A 45 -8.80 1.12 0.89
C LEU A 45 -9.25 0.73 2.30
N TYR A 46 -8.57 1.20 3.34
CA TYR A 46 -8.99 0.97 4.72
C TYR A 46 -10.39 1.52 5.01
N THR A 47 -10.67 2.74 4.57
CA THR A 47 -11.99 3.36 4.75
C THR A 47 -13.08 2.55 4.03
N GLY A 48 -12.85 2.16 2.78
CA GLY A 48 -13.79 1.33 2.03
C GLY A 48 -14.02 -0.05 2.66
N ALA A 49 -12.98 -0.64 3.25
CA ALA A 49 -13.05 -1.95 3.90
C ALA A 49 -13.72 -1.94 5.28
N THR A 50 -13.73 -0.79 5.97
CA THR A 50 -14.27 -0.64 7.33
C THR A 50 -15.65 0.03 7.36
N LEU A 51 -16.11 0.58 6.24
CA LEU A 51 -17.49 1.01 6.10
C LEU A 51 -18.40 -0.23 5.98
N PRO A 52 -19.45 -0.34 6.80
CA PRO A 52 -20.45 -1.39 6.62
C PRO A 52 -21.15 -1.18 5.28
N ALA A 53 -21.33 -2.26 4.51
CA ALA A 53 -22.21 -2.24 3.35
C ALA A 53 -23.64 -2.06 3.86
N GLU A 54 -24.27 -0.93 3.50
CA GLU A 54 -25.70 -0.67 3.76
C GLU A 54 -26.61 -1.66 3.01
#